data_AF-A0A6B2T8R6-F1
#
_entry.id   AF-A0A6B2T8R6-F1
#
_cell.length_a   1.000
_cell.length_b   1.000
_cell.length_c   1.000
_cell.angle_alpha   90.00
_cell.angle_beta   90.00
_cell.angle_gamma   90.00
#
_symmetry.space_group_name_H-M   'P 1'
#
loop_
_entity.id
_entity.type
_entity.pdbx_description
1 polymer ?
#
loop_
_entity_poly.entity_id
_entity_poly.type
_entity_poly.pdbx_seq_one_letter_code
_entity_poly.pdbx_strand_id
1 'polypeptide(L)'
;MSGLTNGRRPRTGHDWKLLKEACTALLPRVPELVDLHLRQLGEHSSVYGSVLPYDVQWREAEEAMRIGIEAISAPRASPRRDLEYAEEAGRRRAQQGLPLDLLVHSYRNAGYLVWDSLLEGTAGKDPEKLAVLMRSATMVWSAVDAQAAVASDAYRATELELRRRTDEQLQALLDALLEGRSAPGLAARA
;
A
#
# COMPACT_ATOMS: atom_id res chain seq x y z
N MET A 1 2.82 -43.93 -11.09
CA MET A 1 2.45 -42.52 -11.33
C MET A 1 2.92 -41.68 -10.15
N SER A 2 4.20 -41.30 -10.14
CA SER A 2 4.81 -40.50 -9.07
C SER A 2 4.32 -39.06 -9.14
N GLY A 3 3.51 -38.66 -8.15
CA GLY A 3 3.14 -37.26 -7.93
C GLY A 3 4.32 -36.50 -7.33
N LEU A 4 4.83 -35.53 -8.10
CA LEU A 4 5.86 -34.59 -7.70
C LEU A 4 5.44 -33.83 -6.45
N THR A 5 5.98 -34.22 -5.30
CA THR A 5 6.03 -33.34 -4.13
C THR A 5 6.90 -32.16 -4.50
N ASN A 6 6.26 -30.99 -4.70
CA ASN A 6 6.94 -29.72 -4.91
C ASN A 6 7.70 -29.36 -3.63
N GLY A 7 8.87 -29.97 -3.46
CA GLY A 7 9.77 -29.73 -2.35
C GLY A 7 10.30 -28.31 -2.44
N ARG A 8 9.58 -27.36 -1.84
CA ARG A 8 10.12 -26.04 -1.52
C ARG A 8 11.31 -26.27 -0.60
N ARG A 9 12.51 -26.29 -1.18
CA ARG A 9 13.75 -26.26 -0.40
C ARG A 9 13.70 -25.02 0.50
N PRO A 10 13.96 -25.15 1.81
CA PRO A 10 14.13 -23.99 2.66
C PRO A 10 15.27 -23.14 2.08
N ARG A 11 15.05 -21.83 1.99
CA ARG A 11 16.05 -20.89 1.49
C ARG A 11 17.29 -20.99 2.36
N THR A 12 18.45 -21.14 1.72
CA THR A 12 19.74 -21.10 2.40
C THR A 12 20.06 -19.66 2.82
N GLY A 13 21.01 -19.48 3.74
CA GLY A 13 21.50 -18.13 4.07
C GLY A 13 22.06 -17.38 2.86
N HIS A 14 22.50 -18.11 1.83
CA HIS A 14 22.96 -17.56 0.55
C HIS A 14 21.82 -17.01 -0.30
N ASP A 15 20.71 -17.74 -0.45
CA ASP A 15 19.49 -17.27 -1.13
C ASP A 15 18.91 -16.00 -0.47
N TRP A 16 19.11 -15.86 0.84
CA TRP A 16 18.73 -14.65 1.56
C TRP A 16 19.64 -13.47 1.25
N LYS A 17 20.96 -13.69 1.26
CA LYS A 17 21.96 -12.67 0.94
C LYS A 17 21.74 -12.09 -0.46
N LEU A 18 21.52 -12.94 -1.46
CA LEU A 18 21.30 -12.52 -2.84
C LEU A 18 20.02 -11.69 -3.02
N LEU A 19 18.93 -12.06 -2.33
CA LEU A 19 17.69 -11.27 -2.31
C LEU A 19 17.95 -9.90 -1.66
N LYS A 20 18.62 -9.88 -0.51
CA LYS A 20 18.96 -8.63 0.19
C LYS A 20 19.81 -7.71 -0.68
N GLU A 21 20.79 -8.24 -1.41
CA GLU A 21 21.59 -7.47 -2.35
C GLU A 21 20.73 -6.90 -3.50
N ALA A 22 19.77 -7.66 -4.03
CA ALA A 22 18.86 -7.17 -5.06
C ALA A 22 17.97 -6.03 -4.56
N CYS A 23 17.36 -6.18 -3.38
CA CYS A 23 16.56 -5.13 -2.75
C CYS A 23 17.40 -3.88 -2.45
N THR A 24 18.63 -4.06 -1.92
CA THR A 24 19.55 -2.95 -1.62
C THR A 24 19.93 -2.19 -2.89
N ALA A 25 20.19 -2.90 -4.00
CA ALA A 25 20.51 -2.28 -5.28
C ALA A 25 19.31 -1.55 -5.91
N LEU A 26 18.09 -1.87 -5.50
CA LEU A 26 16.87 -1.21 -6.00
C LEU A 26 16.58 0.11 -5.28
N LEU A 27 16.96 0.26 -4.00
CA LEU A 27 16.67 1.44 -3.19
C LEU A 27 17.07 2.78 -3.83
N PRO A 28 18.22 2.92 -4.52
CA PRO A 28 18.56 4.17 -5.22
C PRO A 28 17.62 4.53 -6.38
N ARG A 29 16.90 3.54 -6.94
CA ARG A 29 15.98 3.73 -8.06
C ARG A 29 14.54 4.03 -7.64
N VAL A 30 14.23 4.03 -6.34
CA VAL A 30 12.89 4.30 -5.83
C VAL A 30 12.28 5.60 -6.39
N PRO A 31 13.01 6.75 -6.47
CA PRO A 31 12.46 7.96 -7.07
C PRO A 31 11.89 7.75 -8.49
N GLU A 32 12.62 7.03 -9.34
CA GLU A 32 12.18 6.71 -10.72
C GLU A 32 10.92 5.83 -10.72
N LEU A 33 10.85 4.87 -9.79
CA LEU A 33 9.71 3.98 -9.64
C LEU A 33 8.48 4.70 -9.11
N VAL A 34 8.66 5.69 -8.24
CA VAL A 34 7.56 6.53 -7.74
C VAL A 34 6.99 7.36 -8.89
N ASP A 35 7.84 8.00 -9.70
CA ASP A 35 7.37 8.76 -10.86
C ASP A 35 6.59 7.88 -11.85
N LEU A 36 7.06 6.64 -12.07
CA LEU A 36 6.36 5.65 -12.88
C LEU A 36 5.03 5.21 -12.24
N HIS A 37 5.04 4.94 -10.94
CA HIS A 37 3.87 4.55 -10.17
C HIS A 37 2.78 5.61 -10.25
N LEU A 38 3.09 6.87 -9.93
CA LEU A 38 2.11 7.96 -9.96
C LEU A 38 1.55 8.20 -11.35
N ARG A 39 2.37 8.09 -12.40
CA ARG A 39 1.91 8.18 -13.78
C ARG A 39 0.90 7.08 -14.11
N GLN A 40 1.22 5.83 -13.79
CA GLN A 40 0.33 4.69 -14.02
C GLN A 40 -0.98 4.81 -13.23
N LEU A 41 -0.93 5.32 -11.99
CA LEU A 41 -2.14 5.61 -11.22
C LEU A 41 -3.00 6.68 -11.89
N GLY A 42 -2.39 7.78 -12.34
CA GLY A 42 -3.10 8.85 -13.04
C GLY A 42 -3.72 8.41 -14.37
N GLU A 43 -3.04 7.55 -15.11
CA GLU A 43 -3.57 6.90 -16.33
C GLU A 43 -4.73 5.95 -16.01
N HIS A 44 -4.68 5.27 -14.87
CA HIS A 44 -5.77 4.39 -14.43
C HIS A 44 -7.01 5.17 -13.99
N SER A 45 -6.84 6.26 -13.24
CA SER A 45 -7.93 7.10 -12.77
C SER A 45 -7.48 8.51 -12.41
N SER A 46 -8.20 9.53 -12.89
CA SER A 46 -7.96 10.92 -12.49
C SER A 46 -8.26 11.19 -11.01
N VAL A 47 -8.97 10.30 -10.32
CA VAL A 47 -9.37 10.47 -8.91
C VAL A 47 -8.15 10.57 -7.98
N TYR A 48 -7.05 9.88 -8.29
CA TYR A 48 -5.83 9.98 -7.48
C TYR A 48 -5.34 11.44 -7.38
N GLY A 49 -5.30 12.14 -8.51
CA GLY A 49 -4.85 13.54 -8.56
C GLY A 49 -5.88 14.55 -8.02
N SER A 50 -7.16 14.18 -7.93
CA SER A 50 -8.17 15.04 -7.31
C SER A 50 -8.18 14.96 -5.78
N VAL A 51 -7.76 13.82 -5.21
CA VAL A 51 -7.77 13.60 -3.76
C VAL A 51 -6.51 14.13 -3.08
N LEU A 52 -5.35 14.00 -3.74
CA LEU A 52 -4.06 14.40 -3.16
C LEU A 52 -3.23 15.28 -4.12
N PRO A 53 -2.61 16.35 -3.61
CA PRO A 53 -1.56 17.06 -4.34
C PRO A 53 -0.40 16.14 -4.71
N TYR A 54 0.19 16.34 -5.90
CA TYR A 54 1.26 15.49 -6.43
C TYR A 54 2.47 15.37 -5.48
N ASP A 55 2.92 16.48 -4.87
CA ASP A 55 4.09 16.50 -3.97
C ASP A 55 3.87 15.67 -2.70
N VAL A 56 2.64 15.63 -2.20
CA VAL A 56 2.25 14.80 -1.05
C VAL A 56 2.19 13.34 -1.49
N GLN A 57 1.54 13.07 -2.62
CA GLN A 57 1.43 11.72 -3.16
C GLN A 57 2.81 11.09 -3.46
N TRP A 58 3.74 11.89 -4.00
CA TRP A 58 5.10 11.46 -4.30
C TRP A 58 5.87 11.11 -3.02
N ARG A 59 5.85 11.98 -2.00
CA ARG A 59 6.53 11.72 -0.72
C ARG A 59 5.97 10.47 -0.04
N GLU A 60 4.65 10.34 0.02
CA GLU A 60 4.02 9.17 0.64
C GLU A 60 4.31 7.87 -0.14
N ALA A 61 4.37 7.93 -1.48
CA ALA A 61 4.70 6.76 -2.30
C ALA A 61 6.18 6.37 -2.19
N GLU A 62 7.08 7.35 -2.11
CA GLU A 62 8.52 7.14 -1.93
C GLU A 62 8.82 6.45 -0.60
N GLU A 63 8.22 6.95 0.48
CA GLU A 63 8.36 6.36 1.80
C GLU A 63 7.77 4.93 1.84
N ALA A 64 6.56 4.76 1.32
CA ALA A 64 5.89 3.45 1.27
C ALA A 64 6.72 2.42 0.50
N MET A 65 7.25 2.80 -0.67
CA MET A 65 8.00 1.91 -1.52
C MET A 65 9.36 1.54 -0.91
N ARG A 66 10.05 2.47 -0.25
CA ARG A 66 11.26 2.17 0.53
C ARG A 66 10.98 1.16 1.63
N ILE A 67 9.98 1.45 2.47
CA ILE A 67 9.60 0.57 3.59
C ILE A 67 9.22 -0.83 3.07
N GLY A 68 8.47 -0.90 1.96
CA GLY A 68 8.08 -2.16 1.33
C GLY A 68 9.28 -2.96 0.80
N ILE A 69 10.22 -2.31 0.11
CA ILE A 69 11.45 -2.96 -0.40
C ILE A 69 12.32 -3.47 0.76
N GLU A 70 12.47 -2.69 1.82
CA GLU A 70 13.20 -3.09 3.02
C GLU A 70 12.53 -4.31 3.68
N ALA A 71 11.20 -4.32 3.79
CA ALA A 71 10.43 -5.42 4.38
C ALA A 71 10.60 -6.75 3.63
N ILE A 72 10.73 -6.74 2.29
CA ILE A 72 10.95 -7.95 1.47
C ILE A 72 12.25 -8.67 1.89
N SER A 73 13.27 -7.92 2.29
CA SER A 73 14.59 -8.46 2.65
C SER A 73 14.91 -8.34 4.14
N ALA A 74 13.90 -8.08 4.97
CA ALA A 74 14.04 -7.98 6.43
C ALA A 74 13.91 -9.37 7.08
N PRO A 75 14.76 -9.72 8.07
CA PRO A 75 14.62 -10.96 8.83
C PRO A 75 13.19 -11.13 9.36
N ARG A 76 12.69 -12.37 9.45
CA ARG A 76 11.30 -12.65 9.88
C ARG A 76 10.90 -12.05 11.24
N ALA A 77 11.86 -11.88 12.14
CA ALA A 77 11.64 -11.29 13.47
C ALA A 77 11.68 -9.75 13.48
N SER A 78 11.91 -9.12 12.33
CA SER A 78 11.97 -7.65 12.24
C SER A 78 10.58 -7.05 12.39
N PRO A 79 10.47 -5.84 12.99
CA PRO A 79 9.21 -5.10 13.01
C PRO A 79 8.63 -4.93 11.60
N ARG A 80 7.31 -5.08 11.47
CA ARG A 80 6.57 -4.94 10.20
C ARG A 80 6.11 -3.50 9.99
N ARG A 81 7.09 -2.59 9.85
CA ARG A 81 6.86 -1.15 9.58
C ARG A 81 6.02 -0.91 8.32
N ASP A 82 6.11 -1.83 7.36
CA ASP A 82 5.31 -1.80 6.14
C ASP A 82 3.81 -1.99 6.40
N LEU A 83 3.45 -2.80 7.41
CA LEU A 83 2.06 -2.97 7.82
C LEU A 83 1.56 -1.79 8.63
N GLU A 84 2.38 -1.26 9.55
CA GLU A 84 2.06 -0.03 10.30
C GLU A 84 1.79 1.14 9.35
N TYR A 85 2.67 1.35 8.37
CA TYR A 85 2.48 2.38 7.35
C TYR A 85 1.22 2.14 6.51
N ALA A 86 0.95 0.89 6.13
CA ALA A 86 -0.25 0.54 5.36
C ALA A 86 -1.54 0.79 6.14
N GLU A 87 -1.54 0.51 7.44
CA GLU A 87 -2.67 0.80 8.32
C GLU A 87 -2.96 2.31 8.34
N GLU A 88 -1.93 3.13 8.59
CA GLU A 88 -2.09 4.58 8.60
C GLU A 88 -2.53 5.13 7.23
N ALA A 89 -1.96 4.62 6.14
CA ALA A 89 -2.37 4.98 4.78
C ALA A 89 -3.85 4.67 4.55
N GLY A 90 -4.34 3.49 4.98
CA GLY A 90 -5.74 3.12 4.91
C GLY A 90 -6.66 4.12 5.64
N ARG A 91 -6.29 4.52 6.87
CA ARG A 91 -7.04 5.53 7.63
C ARG A 91 -7.03 6.89 6.92
N ARG A 92 -5.87 7.35 6.44
CA ARG A 92 -5.74 8.62 5.71
C ARG A 92 -6.60 8.63 4.45
N ARG A 93 -6.57 7.56 3.66
CA ARG A 93 -7.36 7.47 2.41
C ARG A 93 -8.87 7.42 2.65
N ALA A 94 -9.33 6.77 3.71
CA ALA A 94 -10.74 6.82 4.10
C ALA A 94 -11.18 8.23 4.47
N GLN A 95 -10.38 8.97 5.24
CA GLN A 95 -10.65 10.36 5.60
C GLN A 95 -10.64 11.29 4.39
N GLN A 96 -9.78 11.02 3.42
CA GLN A 96 -9.64 11.79 2.18
C GLN A 96 -10.69 11.41 1.11
N GLY A 97 -11.45 10.33 1.32
CA GLY A 97 -12.50 9.88 0.40
C GLY A 97 -11.99 9.21 -0.88
N LEU A 98 -10.76 8.67 -0.89
CA LEU A 98 -10.27 7.87 -2.01
C LEU A 98 -11.04 6.53 -2.05
N PRO A 99 -11.65 6.13 -3.18
CA PRO A 99 -12.29 4.82 -3.29
C PRO A 99 -11.36 3.66 -2.89
N LEU A 100 -11.87 2.70 -2.12
CA LEU A 100 -11.09 1.58 -1.60
C LEU A 100 -10.47 0.71 -2.71
N ASP A 101 -11.18 0.51 -3.82
CA ASP A 101 -10.67 -0.24 -4.97
C ASP A 101 -9.44 0.45 -5.58
N LEU A 102 -9.40 1.78 -5.61
CA LEU A 102 -8.24 2.55 -6.06
C LEU A 102 -7.08 2.46 -5.05
N LEU A 103 -7.36 2.45 -3.74
CA LEU A 103 -6.32 2.20 -2.74
C LEU A 103 -5.68 0.82 -2.96
N VAL A 104 -6.49 -0.23 -3.08
CA VAL A 104 -6.00 -1.60 -3.32
C VAL A 104 -5.26 -1.71 -4.65
N HIS A 105 -5.76 -1.03 -5.69
CA HIS A 105 -5.08 -0.96 -6.99
C HIS A 105 -3.67 -0.38 -6.85
N SER A 106 -3.48 0.69 -6.08
CA SER A 106 -2.15 1.29 -5.89
C SER A 106 -1.14 0.34 -5.25
N TYR A 107 -1.56 -0.47 -4.26
CA TYR A 107 -0.67 -1.48 -3.66
C TYR A 107 -0.25 -2.55 -4.67
N ARG A 108 -1.20 -3.06 -5.46
CA ARG A 108 -0.91 -4.05 -6.50
C ARG A 108 0.05 -3.48 -7.54
N ASN A 109 -0.23 -2.27 -8.03
CA ASN A 109 0.60 -1.59 -9.02
C ASN A 109 2.04 -1.39 -8.51
N ALA A 110 2.23 -0.86 -7.30
CA ALA A 110 3.54 -0.71 -6.68
C ALA A 110 4.28 -2.06 -6.54
N GLY A 111 3.55 -3.11 -6.14
CA GLY A 111 4.09 -4.48 -6.05
C GLY A 111 4.60 -5.03 -7.38
N TYR A 112 3.84 -4.86 -8.46
CA TYR A 112 4.27 -5.23 -9.82
C TYR A 112 5.52 -4.45 -10.24
N LEU A 113 5.52 -3.13 -10.05
CA LEU A 113 6.67 -2.29 -10.42
C LEU A 113 7.96 -2.69 -9.69
N VAL A 114 7.87 -2.92 -8.38
CA VAL A 114 9.02 -3.37 -7.59
C VAL A 114 9.49 -4.74 -8.07
N TRP A 115 8.57 -5.68 -8.30
CA TRP A 115 8.91 -7.02 -8.77
C TRP A 115 9.59 -7.02 -10.14
N ASP A 116 9.02 -6.30 -11.11
CA ASP A 116 9.58 -6.19 -12.46
C ASP A 116 10.97 -5.55 -12.42
N SER A 117 11.15 -4.52 -11.60
CA SER A 117 12.45 -3.86 -11.42
C SER A 117 13.51 -4.76 -10.78
N LEU A 118 13.12 -5.63 -9.85
CA LEU A 118 14.01 -6.66 -9.29
C LEU A 118 14.45 -7.67 -10.37
N LEU A 119 13.52 -8.10 -11.23
CA LEU A 119 13.81 -9.01 -12.33
C LEU A 119 14.73 -8.35 -13.37
N GLU A 120 14.44 -7.13 -13.82
CA GLU A 120 15.27 -6.37 -14.76
C GLU A 120 16.69 -6.14 -14.23
N GLY A 121 16.82 -5.84 -12.94
CA GLY A 121 18.12 -5.63 -12.30
C GLY A 121 19.03 -6.86 -12.31
N THR A 122 18.46 -8.05 -12.48
CA THR A 122 19.17 -9.35 -12.41
C THR A 122 19.22 -10.11 -13.73
N ALA A 123 18.27 -9.86 -14.62
CA ALA A 123 18.20 -10.47 -15.95
C ALA A 123 19.50 -10.20 -16.74
N GLY A 124 20.08 -11.27 -17.29
CA GLY A 124 21.29 -11.21 -18.12
C GLY A 124 22.60 -10.97 -17.38
N LYS A 125 22.58 -10.70 -16.06
CA LYS A 125 23.79 -10.48 -15.26
C LYS A 125 24.20 -11.68 -14.43
N ASP A 126 23.23 -12.40 -13.85
CA ASP A 126 23.48 -13.52 -12.95
C ASP A 126 22.28 -14.51 -12.93
N PRO A 127 22.41 -15.69 -13.59
CA PRO A 127 21.37 -16.72 -13.61
C PRO A 127 21.01 -17.27 -12.22
N GLU A 128 21.96 -17.30 -11.28
CA GLU A 128 21.72 -17.79 -9.92
C GLU A 128 20.83 -16.79 -9.15
N LYS A 129 21.16 -15.49 -9.25
CA LYS A 129 20.39 -14.42 -8.62
C LYS A 129 18.96 -14.36 -9.15
N LEU A 130 18.77 -14.56 -10.46
CA LEU A 130 17.44 -14.67 -11.08
C LEU A 130 16.67 -15.87 -10.52
N ALA A 131 17.30 -17.04 -10.40
CA ALA A 131 16.64 -18.22 -9.84
C ALA A 131 16.24 -18.03 -8.36
N VAL A 132 17.07 -17.33 -7.58
CA VAL A 132 16.74 -16.94 -6.19
C VAL A 132 15.55 -15.98 -6.14
N LEU A 133 15.54 -14.94 -6.98
CA LEU A 133 14.39 -14.04 -7.06
C LEU A 133 13.12 -14.79 -7.42
N MET A 134 13.14 -15.68 -8.42
CA MET A 134 11.97 -16.47 -8.79
C MET A 134 11.44 -17.34 -7.63
N ARG A 135 12.30 -17.94 -6.82
CA ARG A 135 11.89 -18.66 -5.59
C ARG A 135 11.32 -17.73 -4.51
N SER A 136 11.58 -16.43 -4.62
CA SER A 136 11.07 -15.37 -3.72
C SER A 136 9.70 -14.85 -4.08
N ALA A 137 9.20 -15.11 -5.28
CA ALA A 137 7.97 -14.51 -5.79
C ALA A 137 6.80 -14.61 -4.80
N THR A 138 6.54 -15.80 -4.24
CA THR A 138 5.46 -15.98 -3.26
C THR A 138 5.62 -15.10 -2.02
N MET A 139 6.84 -14.91 -1.53
CA MET A 139 7.08 -14.06 -0.36
C MET A 139 6.78 -12.60 -0.67
N VAL A 140 7.20 -12.12 -1.86
CA VAL A 140 6.93 -10.75 -2.31
C VAL A 140 5.43 -10.53 -2.44
N TRP A 141 4.72 -11.41 -3.15
CA TRP A 141 3.27 -11.33 -3.29
C TRP A 141 2.55 -11.39 -1.95
N SER A 142 2.95 -12.29 -1.03
CA SER A 142 2.38 -12.33 0.32
C SER A 142 2.62 -11.05 1.13
N ALA A 143 3.74 -10.35 0.92
CA ALA A 143 4.00 -9.07 1.58
C ALA A 143 3.08 -7.97 1.04
N VAL A 144 2.94 -7.87 -0.28
CA VAL A 144 2.04 -6.90 -0.94
C VAL A 144 0.59 -7.17 -0.55
N ASP A 145 0.14 -8.42 -0.56
CA ASP A 145 -1.21 -8.81 -0.17
C ASP A 145 -1.50 -8.46 1.29
N ALA A 146 -0.53 -8.66 2.19
CA ALA A 146 -0.67 -8.31 3.60
C ALA A 146 -0.79 -6.78 3.80
N GLN A 147 0.01 -5.99 3.09
CA GLN A 147 -0.08 -4.52 3.12
C GLN A 147 -1.45 -4.04 2.61
N ALA A 148 -1.91 -4.57 1.47
CA ALA A 148 -3.21 -4.24 0.91
C ALA A 148 -4.37 -4.63 1.83
N ALA A 149 -4.29 -5.79 2.49
CA ALA A 149 -5.29 -6.24 3.46
C ALA A 149 -5.35 -5.31 4.68
N VAL A 150 -4.21 -5.00 5.30
CA VAL A 150 -4.14 -4.10 6.46
C VAL A 150 -4.65 -2.70 6.12
N ALA A 151 -4.26 -2.15 4.96
CA ALA A 151 -4.78 -0.87 4.50
C ALA A 151 -6.30 -0.91 4.27
N SER A 152 -6.82 -2.00 3.71
CA SER A 152 -8.25 -2.17 3.46
C SER A 152 -9.07 -2.27 4.75
N ASP A 153 -8.58 -3.00 5.74
CA ASP A 153 -9.24 -3.16 7.03
C ASP A 153 -9.28 -1.83 7.78
N ALA A 154 -8.15 -1.12 7.82
CA ALA A 154 -8.06 0.21 8.43
C ALA A 154 -8.97 1.23 7.72
N TYR A 155 -9.04 1.18 6.39
CA TYR A 155 -9.94 2.00 5.59
C TYR A 155 -11.40 1.76 5.99
N ARG A 156 -11.85 0.49 5.98
CA ARG A 156 -13.25 0.15 6.27
C ARG A 156 -13.66 0.51 7.70
N ALA A 157 -12.77 0.27 8.67
CA ALA A 157 -13.00 0.66 10.05
C ALA A 157 -13.15 2.19 10.18
N THR A 158 -12.30 2.95 9.48
CA THR A 158 -12.35 4.41 9.48
C THR A 158 -13.62 4.93 8.80
N GLU A 159 -14.00 4.35 7.65
CA GLU A 159 -15.22 4.71 6.93
C GLU A 159 -16.48 4.47 7.78
N LEU A 160 -16.56 3.34 8.49
CA LEU A 160 -17.65 3.04 9.39
C LEU A 160 -17.77 4.09 10.51
N GLU A 161 -16.64 4.47 11.11
CA GLU A 161 -16.60 5.50 12.15
C GLU A 161 -17.01 6.89 11.64
N LEU A 162 -16.59 7.26 10.42
CA LEU A 162 -16.99 8.52 9.79
C LEU A 162 -18.50 8.58 9.51
N ARG A 163 -19.08 7.47 9.03
CA ARG A 163 -20.54 7.34 8.82
C ARG A 163 -21.30 7.46 10.13
N ARG A 164 -20.89 6.71 11.16
CA ARG A 164 -21.50 6.76 12.50
C ARG A 164 -21.52 8.19 13.07
N ARG A 165 -20.41 8.92 12.98
CA ARG A 165 -20.34 10.33 13.43
C ARG A 165 -21.27 11.25 12.64
N THR A 166 -21.39 11.02 11.33
CA THR A 166 -22.28 11.81 10.47
C THR A 166 -23.74 11.57 10.85
N ASP A 167 -24.13 10.31 11.05
CA ASP A 167 -25.49 9.94 11.45
C ASP A 167 -25.84 10.53 12.83
N GLU A 168 -24.91 10.48 13.79
CA GLU A 168 -25.09 11.08 15.12
C GLU A 168 -25.27 12.60 15.06
N GLN A 169 -24.50 13.29 14.20
CA GLN A 169 -24.64 14.73 13.99
C GLN A 169 -25.98 15.10 13.34
N LEU A 170 -26.43 14.32 12.36
CA LEU A 170 -27.72 14.52 11.71
C LEU A 170 -28.88 14.28 12.69
N GLN A 171 -28.81 13.23 13.51
CA GLN A 171 -29.82 12.96 14.53
C GLN A 171 -29.90 14.08 15.55
N ALA A 172 -28.75 14.55 16.08
CA ALA A 172 -28.73 15.67 17.03
C ALA A 172 -29.29 16.97 16.43
N LEU A 173 -29.05 17.22 15.14
CA LEU A 173 -29.63 18.36 14.42
C LEU A 173 -31.15 18.23 14.28
N LEU A 174 -31.65 17.04 13.91
CA LEU A 174 -33.08 16.77 13.80
C LEU A 174 -33.78 16.94 15.14
N ASP A 175 -33.21 16.42 16.23
CA ASP A 175 -33.76 16.56 17.58
C ASP A 175 -33.81 18.03 18.00
N ALA A 176 -32.76 18.81 17.72
CA ALA A 176 -32.75 20.25 17.99
C ALA A 176 -33.84 21.02 17.22
N LEU A 177 -34.05 20.68 15.94
CA LEU A 177 -35.10 21.28 15.11
C LEU A 177 -36.51 20.91 15.59
N LEU A 178 -36.74 19.65 15.97
CA LEU A 178 -38.03 19.18 16.51
C LEU A 178 -38.36 19.81 17.87
N GLU A 179 -37.36 20.02 18.71
CA GLU A 179 -37.51 20.69 20.00
C GLU A 179 -37.61 22.23 19.90
N GLY A 180 -37.69 22.78 18.69
CA GLY A 180 -37.86 24.21 18.45
C GLY A 180 -36.65 25.05 18.84
N ARG A 181 -35.47 24.44 19.02
CA ARG A 181 -34.23 25.16 19.30
C ARG A 181 -33.61 25.62 17.99
N SER A 182 -33.40 26.92 17.84
CA SER A 182 -32.57 27.46 16.77
C SER A 182 -31.15 26.93 16.92
N ALA A 183 -30.73 25.99 16.06
CA ALA A 183 -29.36 25.51 16.04
C ALA A 183 -28.41 26.69 15.71
N PRO A 184 -27.31 26.89 16.46
CA PRO A 184 -26.39 28.04 16.26
C PRO A 184 -25.72 28.12 14.88
N GLY A 185 -25.95 27.16 13.97
CA GLY A 185 -25.39 27.16 12.61
C GLY A 185 -26.32 27.66 11.49
N LEU A 186 -27.62 27.82 11.75
CA LEU A 186 -28.59 28.23 10.70
C LEU A 186 -28.83 29.74 10.62
N ALA A 187 -28.55 30.49 11.69
CA ALA A 187 -28.77 31.95 11.72
C ALA A 187 -27.68 32.78 10.99
N ALA A 188 -26.63 32.15 10.46
CA ALA A 188 -25.52 32.84 9.81
C ALA A 188 -25.62 32.91 8.26
N ARG A 189 -26.72 32.43 7.66
CA ARG A 189 -26.91 32.43 6.19
C ARG A 189 -28.33 32.85 5.74
N ALA A 190 -28.93 33.83 6.41
CA ALA A 190 -30.09 34.56 5.92
C ALA A 190 -29.76 36.05 5.88
#